data_AF-A0A974X1U1-F1
#
_entry.id   AF-A0A974X1U1-F1
#
_cell.length_a   1.000
_cell.length_b   1.000
_cell.length_c   1.000
_cell.angle_alpha   90.00
_cell.angle_beta   90.00
_cell.angle_gamma   90.00
#
_symmetry.space_group_name_H-M   'P 1'
#
loop_
_entity.id
_entity.type
_entity.pdbx_description
1 polymer ?
#
loop_
_entity_poly.entity_id
_entity_poly.type
_entity_poly.pdbx_seq_one_letter_code
_entity_poly.pdbx_strand_id
1 'polypeptide(L)'
;MAGTRDAFYVVVDGDTRRVPWEQVEAAGWDRDTETFRLSEVGSWGEERPVHAAVLEQPGRLLELVHERVTASVVLQRHVSLGRRQNLRVIARRAPSGAGGVQWIYEYDEGVDPDDPAVRAAAREALELARRDVGLP
;
A
#
# COMPACT_ATOMS: atom_id res chain seq x y z
N MET A 1 7.99 -16.41 5.90
CA MET A 1 6.90 -15.40 5.88
C MET A 1 5.56 -16.13 5.97
N ALA A 2 4.54 -15.51 6.55
CA ALA A 2 3.20 -16.08 6.65
C ALA A 2 2.12 -14.99 6.66
N GLY A 3 0.90 -15.31 6.23
CA GLY A 3 -0.24 -14.41 6.28
C GLY A 3 -1.37 -14.96 7.14
N THR A 4 -2.17 -14.05 7.70
CA THR A 4 -3.39 -14.37 8.45
C THR A 4 -4.55 -13.51 7.93
N ARG A 5 -5.73 -13.63 8.56
CA ARG A 5 -6.84 -12.72 8.30
C ARG A 5 -6.49 -11.25 8.53
N ASP A 6 -5.66 -10.96 9.52
CA ASP A 6 -5.49 -9.59 10.05
C ASP A 6 -4.17 -8.93 9.68
N ALA A 7 -3.13 -9.71 9.36
CA ALA A 7 -1.81 -9.19 9.00
C ALA A 7 -0.96 -10.22 8.25
N PHE A 8 0.08 -9.69 7.59
CA PHE A 8 1.24 -10.42 7.12
C PHE A 8 2.33 -10.43 8.19
N TYR A 9 3.12 -11.49 8.23
CA TYR A 9 4.21 -11.69 9.19
C TYR A 9 5.51 -12.02 8.47
N VAL A 10 6.53 -11.25 8.78
CA VAL A 10 7.88 -11.38 8.24
C VAL A 10 8.86 -11.58 9.39
N VAL A 11 9.97 -12.28 9.11
CA VAL A 11 11.05 -12.43 10.08
C VAL A 11 12.19 -11.54 9.60
N VAL A 12 12.59 -10.57 10.43
CA VAL A 12 13.68 -9.64 10.17
C VAL A 12 14.64 -9.76 11.33
N ASP A 13 15.91 -10.08 11.05
CA ASP A 13 16.97 -10.25 12.06
C ASP A 13 16.64 -11.21 13.22
N GLY A 14 15.80 -12.22 12.95
CA GLY A 14 15.35 -13.21 13.93
C GLY A 14 14.06 -12.83 14.68
N ASP A 15 13.59 -11.60 14.52
CA ASP A 15 12.37 -11.11 15.14
C ASP A 15 11.17 -11.19 14.18
N THR A 16 10.01 -11.58 14.71
CA THR A 16 8.77 -11.60 13.94
C THR A 16 8.14 -10.21 13.93
N ARG A 17 8.08 -9.59 12.76
CA ARG A 17 7.39 -8.32 12.52
C ARG A 17 6.00 -8.58 11.96
N ARG A 18 5.00 -7.89 12.53
CA ARG A 18 3.61 -7.87 12.07
C ARG A 18 3.39 -6.67 11.15
N VAL A 19 2.89 -6.91 9.95
CA VAL A 19 2.50 -5.90 8.96
C VAL A 19 0.98 -5.97 8.75
N PRO A 20 0.20 -5.01 9.29
CA PRO A 20 -1.23 -4.92 9.02
C PRO A 20 -1.51 -4.81 7.52
N TRP A 21 -2.58 -5.43 7.02
CA TRP A 21 -2.88 -5.43 5.58
C TRP A 21 -3.11 -4.02 5.01
N GLU A 22 -3.71 -3.13 5.81
CA GLU A 22 -3.93 -1.73 5.47
C GLU A 22 -2.63 -0.91 5.41
N GLN A 23 -1.52 -1.44 5.93
CA GLN A 23 -0.18 -0.84 5.84
C GLN A 23 0.71 -1.46 4.77
N VAL A 24 0.21 -2.43 3.99
CA VAL A 24 0.94 -2.96 2.84
C VAL A 24 0.77 -1.99 1.67
N GLU A 25 1.82 -1.35 1.17
CA GLU A 25 1.74 -0.50 -0.03
C GLU A 25 1.54 -1.40 -1.26
N ALA A 26 2.50 -2.29 -1.52
CA ALA A 26 2.47 -3.20 -2.64
C ALA A 26 2.98 -4.59 -2.25
N ALA A 27 2.52 -5.61 -2.97
CA ALA A 27 3.08 -6.94 -2.90
C ALA A 27 3.18 -7.54 -4.30
N GLY A 28 4.27 -8.24 -4.59
CA GLY A 28 4.54 -8.83 -5.89
C GLY A 28 5.38 -10.08 -5.78
N TRP A 29 5.24 -10.96 -6.76
CA TRP A 29 6.06 -12.15 -6.90
C TRP A 29 6.64 -12.22 -8.30
N ASP A 30 7.94 -12.46 -8.36
CA ASP A 30 8.70 -12.62 -9.59
C ASP A 30 8.90 -14.12 -9.85
N ARG A 31 8.43 -14.59 -11.00
CA ARG A 31 8.47 -16.02 -11.36
C ARG A 31 9.87 -16.50 -11.69
N ASP A 32 10.69 -15.65 -12.29
CA ASP A 32 12.01 -16.04 -12.79
C ASP A 32 13.02 -16.15 -11.65
N THR A 33 12.85 -15.33 -10.62
CA THR A 33 13.68 -15.31 -9.40
C THR A 33 13.03 -15.98 -8.19
N GLU A 34 11.79 -16.47 -8.35
CA GLU A 34 10.93 -17.02 -7.29
C GLU A 34 10.77 -16.10 -6.07
N THR A 35 11.04 -14.80 -6.24
CA THR A 35 11.18 -13.84 -5.15
C THR A 35 9.86 -13.11 -4.94
N PHE A 36 9.32 -13.25 -3.73
CA PHE A 36 8.23 -12.42 -3.24
C PHE A 36 8.77 -11.15 -2.59
N ARG A 37 8.13 -10.02 -2.87
CA ARG A 37 8.39 -8.73 -2.24
C ARG A 37 7.10 -8.14 -1.69
N LEU A 38 7.19 -7.55 -0.51
CA LEU A 38 6.12 -6.77 0.12
C LEU A 38 6.71 -5.44 0.62
N SER A 39 6.17 -4.31 0.16
CA SER A 39 6.51 -2.99 0.69
C SER A 39 5.46 -2.52 1.68
N GLU A 40 5.91 -1.90 2.76
CA GLU A 40 5.04 -1.18 3.70
C GLU A 40 4.80 0.25 3.19
N VAL A 41 3.70 0.85 3.63
CA VAL A 41 3.47 2.29 3.48
C VAL A 41 4.62 3.03 4.17
N GLY A 42 5.34 3.85 3.41
CA GLY A 42 6.45 4.65 3.92
C GLY A 42 6.01 5.96 4.56
N SER A 43 6.89 6.50 5.42
CA SER A 43 6.86 7.91 5.80
C SER A 43 7.67 8.74 4.80
N TRP A 44 7.27 9.99 4.60
CA TRP A 44 8.05 10.92 3.77
C TRP A 44 9.45 11.13 4.37
N GLY A 45 10.48 11.02 3.52
CA GLY A 45 11.88 11.18 3.92
C GLY A 45 12.53 9.94 4.56
N GLU A 46 11.79 8.83 4.70
CA GLU A 46 12.31 7.56 5.22
C GLU A 46 12.37 6.50 4.10
N GLU A 47 13.37 5.63 4.18
CA GLU A 47 13.41 4.45 3.32
C GLU A 47 12.23 3.54 3.63
N ARG A 48 11.48 3.15 2.60
CA ARG A 48 10.30 2.30 2.79
C ARG A 48 10.74 0.90 3.18
N PRO A 49 10.20 0.30 4.25
CA PRO A 49 10.48 -1.09 4.56
C PRO A 49 10.02 -1.99 3.41
N VAL A 50 10.96 -2.78 2.87
CA VAL A 50 10.69 -3.81 1.85
C VAL A 50 11.15 -5.15 2.40
N HIS A 51 10.23 -6.11 2.40
CA HIS A 51 10.48 -7.48 2.83
C HIS A 51 10.54 -8.39 1.62
N ALA A 52 11.62 -9.14 1.47
CA ALA A 52 11.82 -10.04 0.35
C ALA A 52 12.18 -11.47 0.82
N ALA A 53 11.64 -12.48 0.14
CA ALA A 53 12.04 -13.87 0.32
C ALA A 53 11.77 -14.70 -0.93
N VAL A 54 12.62 -15.70 -1.16
CA VAL A 54 12.33 -16.77 -2.11
C VAL A 54 11.24 -17.67 -1.54
N LEU A 55 10.23 -18.00 -2.35
CA LEU A 55 9.13 -18.85 -1.94
C LEU A 55 9.16 -20.18 -2.71
N GLU A 56 9.42 -21.28 -2.01
CA GLU A 56 9.39 -22.62 -2.61
C GLU A 56 7.97 -23.07 -3.01
N GLN A 57 6.95 -22.61 -2.28
CA GLN A 57 5.55 -22.96 -2.51
C GLN A 57 4.66 -21.71 -2.47
N PRO A 58 4.69 -20.87 -3.51
CA PRO A 58 4.06 -19.55 -3.47
C PRO A 58 2.52 -19.57 -3.45
N GLY A 59 1.87 -20.59 -4.04
CA GLY A 59 0.45 -20.61 -4.39
C GLY A 59 -0.51 -19.98 -3.37
N ARG A 60 -0.77 -20.67 -2.25
CA ARG A 60 -1.74 -20.19 -1.25
C ARG A 60 -1.35 -18.88 -0.58
N LEU A 61 -0.05 -18.60 -0.45
CA LEU A 61 0.41 -17.36 0.17
C LEU A 61 0.12 -16.18 -0.76
N LEU A 62 0.40 -16.31 -2.06
CA LEU A 62 0.11 -15.27 -3.04
C LEU A 62 -1.40 -15.01 -3.18
N GLU A 63 -2.20 -16.07 -3.17
CA GLU A 63 -3.68 -15.96 -3.16
C GLU A 63 -4.15 -15.16 -1.94
N LEU A 64 -3.68 -15.52 -0.74
CA LEU A 64 -4.03 -14.83 0.49
C LEU A 64 -3.59 -13.36 0.46
N VAL A 65 -2.35 -13.09 0.05
CA VAL A 65 -1.83 -11.71 -0.03
C VAL A 65 -2.68 -10.89 -1.01
N HIS A 66 -2.97 -11.41 -2.20
CA HIS A 66 -3.79 -10.71 -3.19
C HIS A 66 -5.20 -10.43 -2.65
N GLU A 67 -5.87 -11.42 -2.07
CA GLU A 67 -7.19 -11.29 -1.46
C GLU A 67 -7.18 -10.20 -0.38
N ARG A 68 -6.22 -10.27 0.55
CA ARG A 68 -6.19 -9.41 1.74
C ARG A 68 -5.76 -7.98 1.43
N VAL A 69 -4.78 -7.80 0.57
CA VAL A 69 -4.38 -6.45 0.10
C VAL A 69 -5.53 -5.80 -0.65
N THR A 70 -6.21 -6.53 -1.54
CA THR A 70 -7.38 -6.00 -2.26
C THR A 70 -8.52 -5.64 -1.29
N ALA A 71 -8.81 -6.53 -0.34
CA ALA A 71 -9.85 -6.29 0.68
C ALA A 71 -9.53 -5.13 1.63
N SER A 72 -8.26 -4.69 1.70
CA SER A 72 -7.87 -3.53 2.50
C SER A 72 -8.21 -2.20 1.84
N VAL A 73 -8.41 -2.18 0.52
CA VAL A 73 -8.66 -0.94 -0.24
C VAL A 73 -10.14 -0.58 -0.18
N VAL A 74 -10.44 0.57 0.41
CA VAL A 74 -11.81 1.13 0.50
C VAL A 74 -12.13 1.97 -0.73
N LEU A 75 -11.19 2.79 -1.17
CA LEU A 75 -11.32 3.68 -2.31
C LEU A 75 -9.93 3.92 -2.90
N GLN A 76 -9.85 4.04 -4.22
CA GLN A 76 -8.66 4.50 -4.91
C GLN A 76 -9.06 5.54 -5.95
N ARG A 77 -8.40 6.70 -5.92
CA ARG A 77 -8.61 7.79 -6.87
C ARG A 77 -7.30 8.12 -7.58
N HIS A 78 -7.34 8.11 -8.90
CA HIS A 78 -6.24 8.55 -9.76
C HIS A 78 -6.40 10.04 -10.07
N VAL A 79 -5.29 10.77 -10.06
CA VAL A 79 -5.22 12.20 -10.30
C VAL A 79 -4.12 12.46 -11.32
N SER A 80 -4.50 12.99 -12.47
CA SER A 80 -3.55 13.37 -13.51
C SER A 80 -2.94 14.74 -13.19
N LEU A 81 -1.61 14.82 -13.18
CA LEU A 81 -0.85 16.06 -12.95
C LEU A 81 -0.35 16.67 -14.28
N GLY A 82 -0.65 16.06 -15.43
CA GLY A 82 -0.21 16.50 -16.75
C GLY A 82 0.47 15.39 -17.55
N ARG A 83 1.50 15.76 -18.35
CA ARG A 83 2.15 15.04 -19.48
C ARG A 83 2.63 13.57 -19.30
N ARG A 84 2.26 12.91 -18.20
CA ARG A 84 2.35 11.47 -17.83
C ARG A 84 2.51 11.27 -16.32
N GLN A 85 2.58 12.35 -15.57
CA GLN A 85 2.70 12.33 -14.12
C GLN A 85 1.32 12.14 -13.49
N ASN A 86 1.19 11.19 -12.57
CA ASN A 86 -0.02 11.00 -11.80
C ASN A 86 0.31 10.84 -10.32
N LEU A 87 -0.70 11.07 -9.51
CA LEU A 87 -0.72 10.61 -8.13
C LEU A 87 -1.99 9.79 -7.89
N ARG A 88 -1.96 8.94 -6.87
CA ARG A 88 -3.11 8.20 -6.39
C ARG A 88 -3.37 8.57 -4.94
N VAL A 89 -4.65 8.75 -4.62
CA VAL A 89 -5.13 8.86 -3.24
C VAL A 89 -5.85 7.56 -2.92
N ILE A 90 -5.36 6.83 -1.93
CA ILE A 90 -5.86 5.50 -1.58
C ILE A 90 -6.37 5.54 -0.14
N ALA A 91 -7.63 5.17 0.03
CA ALA A 91 -8.23 4.90 1.33
C ALA A 91 -8.07 3.42 1.64
N ARG A 92 -7.49 3.09 2.80
CA ARG A 92 -7.36 1.71 3.27
C ARG A 92 -7.95 1.51 4.65
N ARG A 93 -8.41 0.31 4.95
CA ARG A 93 -8.88 -0.12 6.27
C ARG A 93 -8.52 -1.58 6.46
N ALA A 94 -8.34 -2.02 7.71
CA ALA A 94 -8.18 -3.43 8.00
C ALA A 94 -9.30 -4.26 7.35
N PRO A 95 -8.98 -5.37 6.63
CA PRO A 95 -10.00 -6.24 6.04
C PRO A 95 -11.00 -6.82 7.04
N SER A 96 -10.66 -6.85 8.33
CA SER A 96 -11.56 -7.23 9.41
C SER A 96 -12.62 -6.17 9.74
N GLY A 97 -12.48 -4.96 9.21
CA GLY A 97 -13.29 -3.79 9.55
C GLY A 97 -12.83 -3.04 10.81
N ALA A 98 -11.78 -3.53 11.49
CA ALA A 98 -11.22 -2.88 12.67
C ALA A 98 -10.50 -1.57 12.33
N GLY A 99 -10.48 -0.62 13.26
CA GLY A 99 -9.77 0.65 13.12
C GLY A 99 -10.44 1.68 12.20
N GLY A 100 -9.72 2.76 11.94
CA GLY A 100 -10.15 3.85 11.06
C GLY A 100 -9.69 3.67 9.61
N VAL A 101 -10.13 4.56 8.73
CA VAL A 101 -9.60 4.65 7.36
C VAL A 101 -8.26 5.38 7.38
N GLN A 102 -7.25 4.77 6.80
CA GLN A 102 -5.95 5.37 6.54
C GLN A 102 -5.90 5.91 5.11
N TRP A 103 -5.21 7.02 4.92
CA TRP A 103 -5.07 7.69 3.62
C TRP A 103 -3.61 7.68 3.19
N ILE A 104 -3.37 7.19 1.98
CA ILE A 104 -2.04 7.01 1.42
C ILE A 104 -1.98 7.76 0.09
N TYR A 105 -0.86 8.43 -0.14
CA TYR A 105 -0.53 9.02 -1.43
C TYR A 105 0.54 8.18 -2.12
N GLU A 106 0.28 7.77 -3.35
CA GLU A 106 1.30 7.20 -4.23
C GLU A 106 1.58 8.18 -5.35
N TYR A 107 2.85 8.51 -5.57
CA TYR A 107 3.30 9.41 -6.61
C TYR A 107 4.05 8.59 -7.67
N ASP A 108 3.75 8.82 -8.94
CA ASP A 108 4.52 8.23 -10.03
C ASP A 108 5.97 8.76 -9.99
N GLU A 109 6.89 8.01 -10.62
CA GLU A 109 8.30 8.39 -10.70
C GLU A 109 8.48 9.80 -11.31
N GLY A 110 9.34 10.60 -10.68
CA GLY A 110 9.64 11.97 -11.11
C GLY A 110 8.61 13.02 -10.69
N VAL A 111 7.56 12.65 -9.94
CA VAL A 111 6.66 13.60 -9.30
C VAL A 111 7.28 14.08 -7.99
N ASP A 112 7.48 15.39 -7.85
CA ASP A 112 7.93 16.01 -6.61
C ASP A 112 6.72 16.32 -5.71
N PRO A 113 6.53 15.63 -4.58
CA PRO A 113 5.41 15.90 -3.68
C PRO A 113 5.62 17.17 -2.83
N ASP A 114 6.80 17.80 -2.87
CA ASP A 114 7.03 19.11 -2.28
C ASP A 114 6.71 20.28 -3.23
N ASP A 115 6.39 19.99 -4.50
CA ASP A 115 5.86 21.00 -5.42
C ASP A 115 4.50 21.52 -4.90
N PRO A 116 4.33 22.84 -4.71
CA PRO A 116 3.07 23.45 -4.28
C PRO A 116 1.84 23.03 -5.10
N ALA A 117 1.98 22.86 -6.43
CA ALA A 117 0.90 22.45 -7.31
C ALA A 117 0.51 20.98 -7.06
N VAL A 118 1.49 20.09 -6.87
CA VAL A 118 1.25 18.67 -6.54
C VAL A 118 0.57 18.55 -5.18
N ARG A 119 1.02 19.31 -4.17
CA ARG A 119 0.36 19.34 -2.84
C ARG A 119 -1.06 19.85 -2.90
N ALA A 120 -1.33 20.86 -3.74
CA ALA A 120 -2.68 21.37 -3.93
C ALA A 120 -3.60 20.31 -4.54
N ALA A 121 -3.16 19.64 -5.61
CA ALA A 121 -3.90 18.56 -6.26
C ALA A 121 -4.13 17.36 -5.31
N ALA A 122 -3.11 16.95 -4.56
CA ALA A 122 -3.21 15.86 -3.58
C ALA A 122 -4.25 16.16 -2.48
N ARG A 123 -4.28 17.41 -1.99
CA ARG A 123 -5.23 17.84 -0.95
C ARG A 123 -6.66 17.90 -1.49
N GLU A 124 -6.86 18.49 -2.67
CA GLU A 124 -8.18 18.53 -3.31
C GLU A 124 -8.73 17.12 -3.55
N ALA A 125 -7.89 16.22 -4.05
CA ALA A 125 -8.26 14.83 -4.28
C ALA A 125 -8.59 14.09 -2.98
N LEU A 126 -7.86 14.34 -1.89
CA LEU A 126 -8.18 13.79 -0.57
C LEU A 126 -9.53 14.28 -0.06
N GLU A 127 -9.80 15.58 -0.13
CA GLU A 127 -11.08 16.15 0.33
C GLU A 127 -12.27 15.62 -0.50
N LEU A 128 -12.10 15.42 -1.80
CA LEU A 128 -13.11 14.74 -2.62
C LEU A 128 -13.26 13.28 -2.21
N ALA A 129 -12.16 12.57 -1.98
CA ALA A 129 -12.18 11.16 -1.61
C ALA A 129 -12.82 10.91 -0.24
N ARG A 130 -12.57 11.78 0.75
CA ARG A 130 -13.20 11.73 2.09
C ARG A 130 -14.72 11.83 2.01
N ARG A 131 -15.22 12.80 1.21
CA ARG A 131 -16.65 12.96 0.96
C ARG A 131 -17.30 11.70 0.38
N ASP A 132 -16.64 11.02 -0.56
CA ASP A 132 -17.18 9.81 -1.19
C ASP A 132 -17.28 8.62 -0.23
N VAL A 133 -16.34 8.50 0.72
CA VAL A 133 -16.38 7.45 1.75
C VAL A 133 -17.24 7.83 2.97
N GLY A 134 -17.90 8.98 2.94
CA GLY A 134 -18.74 9.48 4.04
C GLY A 134 -17.94 9.90 5.27
N LEU A 135 -16.67 10.26 5.10
CA LEU A 135 -15.83 10.82 6.16
C LEU A 135 -15.78 12.35 6.02
N PRO A 136 -15.93 13.12 7.11
CA PRO A 136 -15.86 14.58 7.08
C PRO A 136 -14.45 15.11 6.80
#